data_AF-A0A212CY54-F1
#
_entry.id   AF-A0A212CY54-F1
#
_cell.length_a   1.000
_cell.length_b   1.000
_cell.length_c   1.000
_cell.angle_alpha   90.00
_cell.angle_beta   90.00
_cell.angle_gamma   90.00
#
_symmetry.space_group_name_H-M   'P 1'
#
loop_
_entity.id
_entity.type
_entity.pdbx_description
1 polymer ?
#
loop_
_entity_poly.entity_id
_entity_poly.type
_entity_poly.pdbx_seq_one_letter_code
_entity_poly.pdbx_strand_id
1 'polypeptide(L)' 'PDWASYTLGVFICLSCSGIHRNIPHVSKVKSVRLDSWEDVQVEFMASRGNAIARATFESKVPPFYYRPSASDCQ' A
#
# COMPACT_ATOMS: atom_id res chain seq x y z
N PRO A 1 6.07 3.77 7.63
CA PRO A 1 5.71 2.50 6.95
C PRO A 1 6.95 1.97 6.24
N ASP A 2 7.40 0.75 6.56
CA ASP A 2 8.63 0.16 5.99
C ASP A 2 8.36 -0.89 4.91
N TRP A 3 7.10 -1.03 4.48
CA TRP A 3 6.67 -1.91 3.40
C TRP A 3 5.95 -1.10 2.33
N ALA A 4 5.99 -1.59 1.10
CA ALA A 4 5.29 -0.99 -0.02
C ALA A 4 4.66 -2.05 -0.92
N SER A 5 3.48 -1.74 -1.46
CA SER A 5 2.93 -2.45 -2.60
C SER A 5 3.38 -1.74 -3.88
N TYR A 6 4.30 -2.35 -4.62
CA TYR A 6 4.91 -1.75 -5.81
C TYR A 6 4.08 -1.91 -7.07
N THR A 7 2.98 -2.69 -7.02
CA THR A 7 1.96 -2.71 -8.09
C THR A 7 0.88 -1.66 -7.88
N LEU A 8 0.57 -1.32 -6.63
CA LEU A 8 -0.46 -0.32 -6.29
C LEU A 8 0.11 1.08 -6.02
N GLY A 9 1.42 1.20 -5.78
CA GLY A 9 2.07 2.49 -5.55
C GLY A 9 1.81 3.05 -4.15
N VAL A 10 1.72 2.19 -3.12
CA VAL A 10 1.40 2.60 -1.73
C VAL A 10 2.41 2.10 -0.72
N PHE A 11 2.65 2.91 0.32
CA PHE A 11 3.44 2.55 1.50
C PHE A 11 2.52 2.11 2.64
N ILE A 12 2.79 0.94 3.21
CA ILE A 12 1.98 0.24 4.20
C ILE A 12 2.83 -0.23 5.39
N CYS A 13 2.19 -0.53 6.53
CA CYS A 13 2.87 -1.12 7.67
C CYS A 13 3.11 -2.63 7.46
N LEU A 14 3.89 -3.24 8.36
CA LEU A 14 4.15 -4.68 8.33
C LEU A 14 2.85 -5.51 8.39
N SER A 15 1.93 -5.20 9.30
CA SER A 15 0.67 -5.94 9.43
C SER A 15 -0.19 -5.88 8.16
N CYS A 16 -0.39 -4.68 7.59
CA CYS A 16 -1.11 -4.52 6.33
C CYS A 16 -0.40 -5.22 5.16
N SER A 17 0.95 -5.27 5.16
CA SER A 17 1.67 -6.04 4.14
C SER A 17 1.31 -7.53 4.18
N GLY A 18 1.00 -8.09 5.35
CA GLY A 18 0.48 -9.46 5.48
C GLY A 18 -0.86 -9.63 4.76
N ILE A 19 -1.79 -8.70 4.95
CA ILE A 19 -3.11 -8.70 4.28
C ILE A 19 -2.93 -8.60 2.76
N HIS A 20 -2.05 -7.72 2.28
CA HIS A 20 -1.76 -7.56 0.85
C HIS A 20 -1.14 -8.82 0.22
N ARG A 21 -0.41 -9.66 0.97
CA ARG A 21 0.11 -10.95 0.46
C ARG A 21 -1.00 -11.95 0.14
N ASN A 22 -2.19 -11.80 0.74
CA ASN A 22 -3.34 -12.67 0.49
C ASN A 22 -4.07 -12.33 -0.83
N ILE A 23 -3.69 -11.25 -1.53
CA ILE A 23 -4.24 -10.85 -2.84
C ILE A 23 -3.14 -10.69 -3.91
N PRO A 24 -2.35 -11.74 -4.21
CA PRO A 24 -1.10 -11.65 -4.97
C PRO A 24 -1.26 -11.25 -6.44
N HIS A 25 -2.45 -11.44 -7.01
CA HIS A 25 -2.81 -11.02 -8.37
C HIS A 25 -3.09 -9.52 -8.47
N VAL A 26 -3.34 -8.84 -7.33
CA VAL A 26 -3.60 -7.39 -7.26
C VAL A 26 -2.39 -6.65 -6.67
N SER A 27 -1.90 -7.13 -5.52
CA SER A 27 -0.85 -6.47 -4.77
C SER A 27 0.39 -7.34 -4.64
N LYS A 28 1.53 -6.82 -5.11
CA LYS A 28 2.85 -7.39 -4.81
C LYS A 28 3.58 -6.47 -3.86
N VAL A 29 4.10 -7.02 -2.77
CA VAL A 29 4.72 -6.25 -1.67
C VAL A 29 6.22 -6.49 -1.57
N LYS A 30 6.96 -5.45 -1.17
CA LYS A 30 8.39 -5.48 -0.83
C LYS A 30 8.64 -4.64 0.42
N SER A 31 9.66 -4.98 1.18
CA SER A 31 10.26 -4.11 2.18
C SER A 31 10.96 -2.95 1.49
N VAL A 32 10.74 -1.73 1.97
CA VAL A 32 11.40 -0.53 1.45
C VAL A 32 12.91 -0.56 1.71
N ARG A 33 13.34 -1.21 2.79
CA ARG A 33 14.73 -1.20 3.25
C ARG A 33 15.46 -2.53 3.03
N LEU A 34 14.75 -3.66 3.07
CA LEU A 34 15.36 -4.99 3.14
C LEU A 34 15.33 -5.75 1.81
N ASP A 35 14.44 -5.40 0.89
CA ASP A 35 14.33 -6.06 -0.41
C ASP A 35 15.03 -5.26 -1.51
N SER A 36 15.51 -5.94 -2.55
CA SER A 36 16.05 -5.30 -3.74
C SER A 36 14.93 -4.68 -4.59
N TRP A 37 15.19 -3.49 -5.12
CA TRP A 37 14.28 -2.74 -5.99
C TRP A 37 14.89 -2.55 -7.37
N GLU A 38 14.06 -2.65 -8.39
CA GLU A 38 14.41 -2.23 -9.75
C GLU A 38 14.12 -0.74 -9.90
N ASP A 39 14.90 -0.02 -10.71
CA ASP A 39 14.73 1.42 -10.89
C ASP A 39 13.31 1.78 -11.34
N VAL A 40 12.73 1.00 -12.26
CA VAL A 40 11.34 1.19 -12.72
C VAL A 40 10.31 1.07 -11.60
N GLN A 41 10.57 0.25 -10.58
CA GLN A 41 9.70 0.11 -9.41
C GLN A 41 9.84 1.32 -8.50
N VAL A 42 11.07 1.83 -8.33
CA VAL A 42 11.33 3.05 -7.54
C VAL A 42 10.69 4.28 -8.20
N GLU A 43 10.86 4.43 -9.51
CA GLU A 43 10.23 5.49 -10.30
C GLU A 43 8.70 5.43 -10.24
N PHE A 44 8.13 4.22 -10.34
CA PHE A 44 6.69 4.03 -10.17
C PHE A 44 6.23 4.44 -8.77
N MET A 45 6.94 4.05 -7.72
CA MET A 45 6.62 4.47 -6.35
C MET A 45 6.74 6.00 -6.16
N ALA A 46 7.76 6.62 -6.76
CA ALA A 46 7.99 8.06 -6.68
C ALA A 46 6.93 8.89 -7.44
N SER A 47 6.44 8.38 -8.58
CA SER A 47 5.34 9.00 -9.33
C SER A 47 3.95 8.72 -8.73
N ARG A 48 3.87 7.82 -7.75
CA ARG A 48 2.65 7.46 -7.01
C ARG A 48 2.77 7.88 -5.55
N GLY A 49 2.35 7.03 -4.61
CA GLY A 49 2.33 7.31 -3.19
C GLY A 49 0.92 7.48 -2.62
N ASN A 50 0.85 7.51 -1.29
CA ASN A 50 -0.39 7.39 -0.55
C ASN A 50 -1.38 8.54 -0.82
N ALA A 51 -0.91 9.72 -1.19
CA ALA A 51 -1.77 10.85 -1.55
C ALA A 51 -2.52 10.58 -2.87
N ILE A 52 -1.82 10.13 -3.91
CA ILE A 52 -2.42 9.77 -5.21
C ILE A 52 -3.33 8.55 -5.05
N ALA A 53 -2.91 7.57 -4.25
CA ALA A 53 -3.72 6.40 -3.94
C ALA A 53 -5.02 6.76 -3.21
N ARG A 54 -4.97 7.68 -2.23
CA ARG A 54 -6.17 8.23 -1.57
C ARG A 54 -7.10 8.91 -2.57
N ALA A 55 -6.56 9.78 -3.43
CA ALA A 55 -7.35 10.45 -4.46
C ALA A 55 -7.97 9.50 -5.48
N THR A 56 -7.39 8.30 -5.67
CA THR A 56 -7.87 7.30 -6.63
C THR A 56 -8.81 6.29 -5.99
N PHE A 57 -8.30 5.51 -5.04
CA PHE A 57 -8.99 4.38 -4.43
C PHE A 57 -9.99 4.80 -3.34
N GLU A 58 -9.76 5.93 -2.68
CA GLU A 58 -10.64 6.45 -1.63
C GLU A 58 -11.53 7.61 -2.13
N SER A 59 -11.56 7.86 -3.45
CA SER A 59 -12.28 8.99 -4.08
C SER A 59 -13.76 9.08 -3.75
N LYS A 60 -14.39 7.95 -3.46
CA LYS A 60 -15.85 7.82 -3.22
C LYS A 60 -16.16 7.18 -1.86
N VAL A 61 -15.24 7.27 -0.90
CA VAL A 61 -15.50 6.77 0.46
C VAL A 61 -16.53 7.69 1.14
N PRO A 62 -17.71 7.18 1.54
CA PRO A 62 -18.70 7.99 2.22
C PRO A 62 -18.20 8.51 3.57
N PRO A 63 -18.65 9.69 4.04
CA PRO A 63 -18.20 10.25 5.33
C PRO A 63 -18.49 9.36 6.55
N PHE A 64 -19.48 8.48 6.45
CA PHE A 64 -19.88 7.56 7.51
C PHE A 64 -19.17 6.20 7.46
N TYR A 65 -18.32 5.95 6.46
CA TYR A 65 -17.62 4.68 6.35
C TYR A 65 -16.50 4.58 7.39
N TYR A 66 -16.52 3.52 8.19
CA TYR A 66 -15.50 3.30 9.21
C TYR A 66 -14.15 3.02 8.56
N ARG A 67 -13.12 3.79 8.94
CA ARG A 67 -11.74 3.52 8.56
C ARG A 67 -11.06 2.75 9.69
N PRO A 68 -10.67 1.48 9.47
CA PRO A 68 -9.98 0.70 10.49
C PRO A 68 -8.66 1.33 10.92
N SER A 69 -8.31 1.05 12.17
CA SER A 69 -7.09 1.44 12.87
C SER A 69 -6.27 0.20 13.25
N ALA A 70 -5.06 0.42 13.76
CA ALA A 70 -4.17 -0.68 14.14
C ALA A 70 -4.64 -1.49 15.38
N SER A 71 -5.58 -0.95 16.16
CA SER A 71 -6.13 -1.62 17.36
C SER A 71 -7.39 -2.45 17.07
N ASP A 72 -7.95 -2.36 15.86
CA ASP A 72 -9.10 -3.15 15.47
C ASP A 72 -8.72 -4.62 15.25
N CYS A 73 -9.73 -5.50 15.23
CA CYS A 73 -9.51 -6.91 14.91
C CYS A 73 -8.98 -7.10 13.48
N GLN A 74 -8.27 -8.20 13.27
CA GLN A 74 -7.70 -8.60 11.99
C GLN A 74 -8.44 -9.80 11.39
#